data_AF-A0A822ZIN2-F1
#
_entry.id   AF-A0A822ZIN2-F1
#
_cell.length_a   1.000
_cell.length_b   1.000
_cell.length_c   1.000
_cell.angle_alpha   90.00
_cell.angle_beta   90.00
_cell.angle_gamma   90.00
#
_symmetry.space_group_name_H-M   'P 1'
#
loop_
_entity.id
_entity.type
_entity.pdbx_description
1 polymer ?
#
loop_
_entity_poly.entity_id
_entity_poly.type
_entity_poly.pdbx_seq_one_letter_code
_entity_poly.pdbx_strand_id
1 'polypeptide(L)'
;MPGLNFDSCNFADVYCEADKVIALNLGDPRAGSPGLISRLDSAIGKLSALAELSIVPDRIIGTLPQTLSQLKNLRFLAISRNLISREIPTNLAELRSLQMLDLNYNQLRGQIP
;
A
#
# COMPACT_ATOMS: atom_id res chain seq x y z
N MET A 1 -27.75 -20.83 3.79
CA MET A 1 -26.67 -20.29 4.64
C MET A 1 -26.52 -18.83 4.28
N PRO A 2 -26.77 -17.87 5.18
CA PRO A 2 -26.56 -16.46 4.87
C PRO A 2 -25.05 -16.23 4.73
N GLY A 3 -24.65 -15.65 3.60
CA GLY A 3 -23.25 -15.40 3.26
C GLY A 3 -22.62 -14.47 4.30
N LEU A 4 -21.42 -14.83 4.74
CA LEU A 4 -20.60 -13.97 5.59
C LEU A 4 -20.33 -12.67 4.83
N ASN A 5 -20.96 -11.57 5.26
CA ASN A 5 -20.62 -10.24 4.80
C ASN A 5 -19.31 -9.84 5.49
N PHE A 6 -18.18 -10.13 4.83
CA PHE A 6 -16.87 -9.69 5.29
C PHE A 6 -16.72 -8.21 4.94
N ASP A 7 -17.22 -7.36 5.82
CA ASP A 7 -16.98 -5.93 5.73
C ASP A 7 -15.49 -5.66 5.95
N SER A 8 -14.84 -5.14 4.91
CA SER A 8 -13.40 -4.85 4.91
C SER A 8 -13.03 -3.80 5.95
N CYS A 9 -14.00 -3.00 6.38
CA CYS A 9 -13.83 -1.91 7.33
C CYS A 9 -13.73 -2.38 8.79
N ASN A 10 -13.92 -3.68 9.05
CA ASN A 10 -13.75 -4.27 10.38
C ASN A 10 -12.32 -4.80 10.63
N PHE A 11 -11.47 -4.82 9.60
CA PHE A 11 -10.09 -5.22 9.77
C PHE A 11 -9.29 -4.13 10.49
N ALA A 12 -8.41 -4.54 11.39
CA ALA A 12 -7.40 -3.63 11.93
C ALA A 12 -6.60 -3.00 10.78
N ASP A 13 -6.16 -1.76 10.98
CA ASP A 13 -5.37 -1.00 10.03
C ASP A 13 -6.07 -0.64 8.70
N VAL A 14 -7.37 -0.95 8.58
CA VAL A 14 -8.23 -0.55 7.45
C VAL A 14 -9.16 0.56 7.90
N TYR A 15 -9.15 1.68 7.17
CA TYR A 15 -10.00 2.84 7.44
C TYR A 15 -10.90 3.08 6.24
N CYS A 16 -12.18 3.30 6.53
CA CYS A 16 -13.21 3.45 5.50
C CYS A 16 -14.03 4.73 5.64
N GLU A 17 -14.56 5.17 4.50
CA GLU A 17 -15.60 6.19 4.41
C GLU A 17 -16.69 5.67 3.46
N ALA A 18 -17.94 5.62 3.92
CA ALA A 18 -19.08 5.10 3.16
C ALA A 18 -18.79 3.73 2.48
N ASP A 19 -18.33 2.75 3.26
CA ASP A 19 -17.96 1.38 2.86
C ASP A 19 -16.81 1.27 1.85
N LYS A 20 -16.12 2.37 1.56
CA LYS A 20 -14.92 2.37 0.73
C LYS A 20 -13.68 2.47 1.58
N VAL A 21 -12.70 1.62 1.32
CA VAL A 21 -11.38 1.71 1.95
C VAL A 21 -10.67 2.96 1.44
N ILE A 22 -10.43 3.92 2.34
CA ILE A 22 -9.78 5.19 2.06
C ILE A 22 -8.35 5.24 2.58
N ALA A 23 -8.03 4.48 3.64
CA ALA A 23 -6.68 4.37 4.14
C ALA A 23 -6.35 2.96 4.58
N LEU A 24 -5.10 2.57 4.35
CA LEU A 24 -4.48 1.38 4.88
C LEU A 24 -3.21 1.79 5.63
N ASN A 25 -3.11 1.42 6.91
CA ASN A 25 -1.92 1.65 7.72
C ASN A 25 -1.36 0.32 8.23
N LEU A 26 -0.87 -0.50 7.30
CA LEU A 26 -0.58 -1.90 7.57
C LEU A 26 0.66 -2.06 8.45
N GLY A 27 0.58 -2.99 9.41
CA GLY A 27 1.73 -3.44 10.18
C GLY A 27 1.80 -2.86 11.59
N ASP A 28 0.66 -2.54 12.23
CA ASP A 28 0.67 -2.35 13.68
C ASP A 28 1.12 -3.67 14.35
N PRO A 29 2.28 -3.71 15.02
CA PRO A 29 2.76 -4.93 15.69
C PRO A 29 1.82 -5.38 16.83
N ARG A 30 0.88 -4.53 17.25
CA ARG A 30 -0.16 -4.84 18.25
C ARG A 30 -1.40 -5.49 17.64
N ALA A 31 -1.58 -5.42 16.32
CA ALA A 31 -2.69 -6.05 15.60
C ALA A 31 -2.53 -7.58 15.47
N GLY A 32 -1.48 -8.18 16.05
CA GLY A 32 -1.28 -9.63 16.09
C GLY A 32 -0.92 -10.26 14.75
N SER A 33 -0.58 -9.45 13.74
CA SER A 33 -0.10 -9.90 12.44
C SER A 33 1.37 -10.31 12.59
N PRO A 34 1.73 -11.61 12.54
CA PRO A 34 3.13 -12.00 12.54
C PRO A 34 3.81 -11.41 11.32
N GLY A 35 5.03 -10.90 11.50
CA GLY A 35 5.88 -10.40 10.43
C GLY A 35 6.22 -11.49 9.44
N LEU A 36 5.30 -11.73 8.52
CA LEU A 36 5.53 -12.49 7.32
C LEU A 36 6.28 -11.57 6.38
N ILE A 37 7.37 -12.09 5.81
CA ILE A 37 7.94 -11.61 4.56
C ILE A 37 6.77 -11.49 3.57
N SER A 38 6.27 -10.28 3.41
CA SER A 38 5.10 -9.99 2.60
C SER A 38 5.53 -9.25 1.35
N ARG A 39 4.71 -9.36 0.31
CA ARG A 39 4.87 -8.64 -0.96
C ARG A 39 3.64 -7.78 -1.14
N LEU A 40 3.80 -6.59 -1.70
CA LEU A 40 2.67 -5.77 -2.08
C LEU A 40 2.01 -6.38 -3.33
N ASP A 41 0.84 -6.98 -3.16
CA ASP A 41 0.10 -7.63 -4.23
C ASP A 41 -0.49 -6.61 -5.22
N SER A 42 -0.53 -6.98 -6.49
CA SER A 42 -1.19 -6.23 -7.56
C SER A 42 -2.65 -5.85 -7.26
N ALA A 43 -3.35 -6.63 -6.42
CA ALA A 43 -4.73 -6.40 -6.02
C ALA A 43 -4.94 -5.06 -5.29
N ILE A 44 -3.86 -4.44 -4.75
CA ILE A 44 -3.92 -3.11 -4.15
C ILE A 44 -4.57 -2.08 -5.09
N GLY A 45 -4.33 -2.18 -6.41
CA GLY A 45 -4.88 -1.28 -7.42
C GLY A 45 -6.42 -1.29 -7.54
N LYS A 46 -7.10 -2.27 -6.94
CA LYS A 46 -8.57 -2.35 -6.90
C LYS A 46 -9.20 -1.37 -5.91
N LEU A 47 -8.42 -0.85 -4.96
CA LEU A 47 -8.89 0.07 -3.93
C LEU A 47 -8.98 1.50 -4.49
N SER A 48 -9.90 1.71 -5.43
CA SER A 48 -10.02 2.97 -6.18
C SER A 48 -10.24 4.23 -5.34
N ALA A 49 -10.74 4.08 -4.10
CA ALA A 49 -10.94 5.20 -3.16
C ALA A 49 -9.73 5.45 -2.25
N LEU A 50 -8.68 4.62 -2.31
CA LEU A 50 -7.55 4.70 -1.41
C LEU A 50 -6.81 6.03 -1.60
N ALA A 51 -6.72 6.79 -0.52
CA ALA A 51 -6.03 8.06 -0.42
C ALA A 51 -4.70 7.93 0.34
N GLU A 52 -4.61 6.97 1.26
CA GLU A 52 -3.45 6.78 2.14
C GLU A 52 -3.04 5.31 2.17
N LEU A 53 -1.77 5.05 1.84
CA LEU A 53 -1.14 3.75 2.00
C LEU A 53 0.15 3.93 2.80
N SER A 54 0.11 3.50 4.05
CA SER A 54 1.26 3.42 4.93
C SER A 54 1.51 1.95 5.26
N ILE A 55 2.78 1.56 5.25
CA ILE A 55 3.19 0.25 5.72
C ILE A 55 4.33 0.43 6.71
N VAL A 56 4.11 -0.04 7.94
CA VAL A 56 5.11 -0.08 9.00
C VAL A 56 6.28 -0.99 8.57
N PRO A 57 7.52 -0.65 8.95
CA PRO A 57 8.70 -1.45 8.62
C PRO A 57 8.58 -2.90 9.13
N ASP A 58 8.44 -3.86 8.22
CA ASP A 58 8.30 -5.28 8.57
C ASP A 58 8.83 -6.23 7.48
N ARG A 59 10.01 -5.90 6.94
CA ARG A 59 10.73 -6.72 5.94
C ARG A 59 9.93 -7.05 4.68
N ILE A 60 9.13 -6.11 4.17
CA ILE A 60 8.46 -6.27 2.86
C ILE A 60 9.51 -6.43 1.77
N ILE A 61 9.43 -7.50 0.98
CA ILE A 61 10.34 -7.79 -0.13
C ILE A 61 9.64 -7.62 -1.48
N GLY A 62 10.42 -7.69 -2.57
CA GLY A 62 9.89 -7.72 -3.93
C GLY A 62 10.00 -6.36 -4.61
N THR A 63 8.98 -5.99 -5.37
CA THR A 63 8.94 -4.76 -6.19
C THR A 63 7.63 -4.02 -5.94
N LEU A 64 7.60 -2.72 -6.22
CA LEU A 64 6.33 -1.98 -6.29
C LEU A 64 5.50 -2.50 -7.47
N PRO A 65 4.23 -2.90 -7.28
CA PRO A 65 3.40 -3.36 -8.38
C PRO A 65 2.99 -2.19 -9.27
N GLN A 66 3.00 -2.42 -10.58
CA GLN A 66 2.58 -1.41 -11.57
C GLN A 66 1.13 -0.94 -11.37
N THR A 67 0.29 -1.76 -10.74
CA THR A 67 -1.11 -1.41 -10.43
C THR A 67 -1.25 -0.32 -9.38
N LEU A 68 -0.18 0.07 -8.67
CA LEU A 68 -0.21 1.26 -7.81
C LEU A 68 -0.67 2.51 -8.57
N SER A 69 -0.30 2.62 -9.85
CA SER A 69 -0.75 3.71 -10.75
C SER A 69 -2.27 3.82 -10.89
N GLN A 70 -3.03 2.77 -10.57
CA GLN A 70 -4.50 2.76 -10.64
C GLN A 70 -5.16 3.52 -9.49
N LEU A 71 -4.42 3.78 -8.41
CA LEU A 71 -4.90 4.49 -7.22
C LEU A 71 -4.94 6.00 -7.44
N LYS A 72 -5.83 6.46 -8.34
CA LYS A 72 -5.85 7.87 -8.78
C LYS A 72 -6.16 8.88 -7.65
N ASN A 73 -6.71 8.41 -6.52
CA ASN A 73 -6.96 9.22 -5.33
C ASN A 73 -5.81 9.21 -4.31
N LEU A 74 -4.73 8.45 -4.55
CA LEU A 74 -3.65 8.29 -3.59
C LEU A 74 -2.91 9.62 -3.38
N ARG A 75 -2.88 10.08 -2.13
CA ARG A 75 -2.21 11.30 -1.67
C ARG A 75 -0.93 10.99 -0.90
N PHE A 76 -0.92 9.92 -0.11
CA PHE A 76 0.21 9.55 0.73
C PHE A 76 0.61 8.10 0.48
N LEU A 77 1.85 7.88 0.08
CA LEU A 77 2.46 6.56 -0.07
C LEU A 77 3.72 6.49 0.77
N ALA A 78 3.68 5.72 1.87
CA ALA A 78 4.80 5.54 2.80
C ALA A 78 5.11 4.05 2.98
N ILE A 79 6.23 3.58 2.41
CA ILE A 79 6.71 2.19 2.51
C ILE A 79 8.21 2.19 2.85
N SER A 80 8.61 3.09 3.75
CA SER A 80 10.00 3.25 4.14
C SER A 80 10.54 2.08 4.97
N ARG A 81 11.87 1.91 4.98
CA ARG A 81 12.60 0.92 5.81
C ARG A 81 12.14 -0.53 5.57
N ASN A 82 11.96 -0.89 4.31
CA ASN A 82 11.65 -2.25 3.87
C ASN A 82 12.76 -2.80 2.95
N LEU A 83 12.52 -3.96 2.34
CA LEU A 83 13.44 -4.65 1.44
C LEU A 83 12.92 -4.63 -0.01
N ILE A 84 12.16 -3.61 -0.38
CA ILE A 84 11.70 -3.42 -1.76
C ILE A 84 12.91 -3.13 -2.63
N SER A 85 13.00 -3.81 -3.76
CA SER A 85 14.12 -3.77 -4.69
C SER A 85 13.63 -3.47 -6.11
N ARG A 86 14.57 -3.36 -7.06
CA ARG A 86 14.33 -2.99 -8.47
C ARG A 86 13.95 -1.52 -8.62
N GLU A 87 13.33 -1.17 -9.74
CA GLU A 87 13.03 0.18 -10.17
C GLU A 87 11.66 0.63 -9.65
N ILE A 88 11.49 1.93 -9.49
CA ILE A 88 10.17 2.53 -9.27
C ILE A 88 9.42 2.43 -10.60
N PRO A 89 8.21 1.84 -10.64
CA PRO A 89 7.42 1.74 -11.87
C PRO A 89 7.21 3.12 -12.51
N THR A 90 7.50 3.24 -13.80
CA THR A 90 7.40 4.54 -14.51
C THR A 90 5.98 5.11 -14.51
N ASN A 91 4.98 4.24 -14.50
CA ASN A 91 3.57 4.63 -14.40
C ASN A 91 3.17 5.17 -13.01
N LEU A 92 4.06 5.13 -12.01
CA LEU A 92 3.82 5.81 -10.72
C LEU A 92 3.72 7.33 -10.91
N ALA A 93 4.35 7.89 -11.96
CA ALA A 93 4.22 9.29 -12.36
C ALA A 93 2.77 9.69 -12.76
N GLU A 94 1.89 8.72 -12.99
CA GLU A 94 0.48 8.99 -13.26
C GLU A 94 -0.36 9.31 -12.01
N LEU A 95 0.22 9.18 -10.81
CA LEU A 95 -0.45 9.50 -9.55
C LEU A 95 -0.48 11.02 -9.32
N ARG A 96 -1.37 11.70 -10.05
CA ARG A 96 -1.50 13.16 -10.04
C ARG A 96 -1.94 13.74 -8.69
N SER A 97 -2.58 12.94 -7.85
CA SER A 97 -3.03 13.33 -6.51
C SER A 97 -1.96 13.15 -5.44
N LEU A 98 -0.81 12.56 -5.77
CA LEU A 98 0.23 12.21 -4.81
C LEU A 98 0.89 13.48 -4.26
N GLN A 99 0.90 13.60 -2.94
CA GLN A 99 1.46 14.72 -2.19
C GLN A 99 2.73 14.31 -1.44
N MET A 100 2.79 13.06 -1.00
CA MET A 100 3.93 12.50 -0.28
C MET A 100 4.28 11.12 -0.81
N LEU A 101 5.56 10.95 -1.14
CA LEU A 101 6.16 9.67 -1.49
C LEU A 101 7.36 9.42 -0.57
N ASP A 102 7.21 8.49 0.36
CA ASP A 102 8.31 8.00 1.19
C ASP A 102 8.63 6.53 0.86
N LEU A 103 9.74 6.34 0.13
CA LEU A 103 10.31 5.04 -0.20
C LEU A 103 11.72 4.88 0.37
N ASN A 104 12.12 5.71 1.34
CA ASN A 104 13.48 5.73 1.87
C ASN A 104 13.87 4.39 2.53
N TYR A 105 15.17 4.15 2.72
CA TYR A 105 15.69 2.92 3.33
C TYR A 105 15.14 1.63 2.71
N ASN A 106 14.99 1.61 1.37
CA ASN A 106 14.74 0.40 0.57
C ASN A 106 15.97 0.08 -0.32
N GLN A 107 15.90 -0.98 -1.11
CA GLN A 107 16.92 -1.42 -2.07
C GLN A 107 16.57 -1.02 -3.52
N LEU A 108 15.84 0.09 -3.67
CA LEU A 108 15.42 0.64 -4.96
C LEU A 108 16.64 1.17 -5.74
N ARG A 109 16.60 1.03 -7.05
CA ARG A 109 17.66 1.46 -7.98
C ARG A 109 17.05 1.95 -9.29
N GLY A 110 17.85 2.61 -10.12
CA GLY A 110 17.39 3.13 -11.42
C GLY A 110 16.90 4.58 -11.32
N GLN A 111 16.07 5.00 -12.28
CA GLN A 111 15.61 6.39 -12.39
C GLN A 111 14.36 6.65 -11.54
N ILE A 112 14.23 7.90 -11.09
CA ILE A 112 12.99 8.41 -10.52
C ILE A 112 12.04 8.74 -11.70
N PRO A 113 10.81 8.18 -11.73
CA PRO A 113 9.82 8.43 -12.78
C PRO A 113 9.32 9.88 -12.87
#